data_AF-A0A1A8QH68-F1
#
_entry.id   AF-A0A1A8QH68-F1
#
_cell.length_a   1.000
_cell.length_b   1.000
_cell.length_c   1.000
_cell.angle_alpha   90.00
_cell.angle_beta   90.00
_cell.angle_gamma   90.00
#
_symmetry.space_group_name_H-M   'P 1'
#
loop_
_entity.id
_entity.type
_entity.pdbx_description
1 polymer ?
#
loop_
_entity_poly.entity_id
_entity_poly.type
_entity_poly.pdbx_seq_one_letter_code
_entity_poly.pdbx_strand_id
1 'polypeptide(L)'
;LLSYSYKNLMTFGGCKKDFMLVVRHCSGTDPSKDKPTEKLLFAMDTPKIREITLLISSYINSAHQQKAIAHHLSAPALMVAQPISLKSKDLRSKSPPLEHPSKAPTRL
;
A
#
# COMPACT_ATOMS: atom_id res chain seq x y z
N LEU A 1 -20.90 22.64 -8.57
CA LEU A 1 -19.52 22.15 -8.81
C LEU A 1 -19.53 20.64 -8.59
N LEU A 2 -18.98 19.86 -9.52
CA LEU A 2 -18.89 18.40 -9.42
C LEU A 2 -17.57 18.03 -8.72
N SER A 3 -17.61 17.16 -7.71
CA SER A 3 -16.45 16.80 -6.90
C SER A 3 -16.36 15.29 -6.67
N TYR A 4 -15.15 14.74 -6.80
CA TYR A 4 -14.86 13.32 -6.56
C TYR A 4 -13.84 13.15 -5.44
N SER A 5 -14.09 12.22 -4.52
CA SER A 5 -13.11 11.85 -3.50
C SER A 5 -11.94 11.09 -4.13
N TYR A 6 -10.70 11.40 -3.73
CA TYR A 6 -9.52 10.64 -4.17
C TYR A 6 -9.60 9.16 -3.79
N LYS A 7 -10.38 8.80 -2.75
CA LYS A 7 -10.63 7.40 -2.37
C LYS A 7 -11.39 6.60 -3.44
N ASN A 8 -12.13 7.31 -4.29
CA ASN A 8 -12.86 6.72 -5.42
C ASN A 8 -12.07 6.81 -6.73
N LEU A 9 -10.91 7.47 -6.75
CA LEU A 9 -10.07 7.55 -7.94
C LEU A 9 -9.38 6.20 -8.17
N MET A 10 -9.67 5.56 -9.30
CA MET A 10 -9.12 4.25 -9.65
C MET A 10 -7.81 4.39 -10.42
N THR A 11 -7.80 5.25 -11.45
CA THR A 11 -6.60 5.54 -12.24
C THR A 11 -6.74 6.88 -12.96
N PHE A 12 -5.61 7.43 -13.38
CA PHE A 12 -5.53 8.67 -14.13
C PHE A 12 -4.29 8.66 -15.03
N GLY A 13 -4.32 9.44 -16.11
CA GLY A 13 -3.18 9.57 -17.01
C GLY A 13 -3.51 10.35 -18.26
N GLY A 14 -2.50 10.77 -18.99
CA GLY A 14 -2.68 11.51 -20.23
C GLY A 14 -2.01 10.86 -21.44
N CYS A 15 -2.58 11.11 -22.62
CA CYS A 15 -2.04 10.71 -23.92
C CYS A 15 -2.31 11.85 -24.92
N LYS A 16 -1.26 12.32 -25.60
CA LYS A 16 -1.33 13.45 -26.55
C LYS A 16 -1.93 14.71 -25.90
N LYS A 17 -3.19 15.03 -26.22
CA LYS A 17 -3.95 16.17 -25.69
C LYS A 17 -5.16 15.75 -24.85
N ASP A 18 -5.22 14.50 -24.44
CA ASP A 18 -6.30 13.96 -23.64
C ASP A 18 -5.78 13.56 -22.26
N PHE A 19 -6.48 14.00 -21.22
CA PHE A 19 -6.30 13.54 -19.85
C PHE A 19 -7.52 12.72 -19.43
N MET A 20 -7.29 11.54 -18.86
CA MET A 20 -8.30 10.61 -18.42
C MET A 20 -8.32 10.49 -16.90
N LEU A 21 -9.52 10.51 -16.32
CA LEU A 21 -9.78 10.21 -14.92
C LEU A 21 -10.80 9.07 -14.85
N VAL A 22 -10.48 7.98 -14.15
CA VAL A 22 -11.41 6.87 -13.93
C VAL A 22 -11.77 6.81 -12.46
N VAL A 23 -13.04 7.01 -12.13
CA VAL A 23 -13.55 7.05 -10.75
C VAL A 23 -14.60 5.98 -10.53
N ARG A 24 -14.64 5.40 -9.33
CA ARG A 24 -15.71 4.50 -8.90
C ARG A 24 -16.96 5.33 -8.58
N HIS A 25 -18.11 4.92 -9.12
CA HIS A 25 -19.38 5.54 -8.78
C HIS A 25 -19.79 5.15 -7.35
N CYS A 26 -19.92 6.12 -6.45
CA CYS A 26 -20.46 5.89 -5.11
C CYS A 26 -21.98 6.06 -5.13
N SER A 27 -22.70 5.08 -5.68
CA SER A 27 -24.14 4.95 -5.42
C SER A 27 -24.33 3.93 -4.31
N GLY A 28 -24.82 4.39 -3.15
CA GLY A 28 -25.40 3.53 -2.12
C GLY A 28 -24.46 2.66 -1.29
N THR A 29 -24.97 2.35 -0.10
CA THR A 29 -24.36 1.85 1.15
C THR A 29 -23.68 0.47 1.11
N ASP A 30 -23.59 -0.18 -0.05
CA ASP A 30 -23.13 -1.57 -0.13
C ASP A 30 -21.71 -1.69 -0.70
N PRO A 31 -20.71 -2.13 0.08
CA PRO A 31 -19.34 -2.36 -0.40
C PRO A 31 -19.17 -3.66 -1.19
N SER A 32 -20.20 -4.52 -1.31
CA SER A 32 -20.08 -5.88 -1.84
C SER A 32 -20.41 -6.07 -3.33
N LYS A 33 -20.94 -5.05 -4.00
CA LYS A 33 -21.27 -5.11 -5.44
C LYS A 33 -20.19 -4.42 -6.28
N ASP A 34 -19.81 -5.03 -7.40
CA ASP A 34 -19.00 -4.38 -8.44
C ASP A 34 -19.67 -3.06 -8.85
N LYS A 35 -19.13 -1.96 -8.32
CA LYS A 35 -19.64 -0.62 -8.59
C LYS A 35 -19.11 -0.17 -9.95
N PRO A 36 -19.98 0.34 -10.83
CA PRO A 36 -19.54 0.81 -12.14
C PRO A 36 -18.53 1.95 -11.98
N THR A 37 -17.56 2.00 -12.89
CA THR A 37 -16.60 3.09 -13.01
C THR A 37 -17.06 4.11 -14.04
N GLU A 38 -16.82 5.38 -13.77
CA GLU A 38 -17.03 6.49 -14.69
C GLU A 38 -15.68 6.92 -15.26
N LYS A 39 -15.59 7.04 -16.59
CA LYS A 39 -14.41 7.53 -17.31
C LYS A 39 -14.67 8.97 -17.78
N LEU A 40 -13.92 9.91 -17.23
CA LEU A 40 -13.94 11.32 -17.61
C LEU A 40 -12.75 11.62 -18.52
N LEU A 41 -12.99 12.31 -19.63
CA LEU A 41 -11.98 12.74 -20.59
C LEU A 41 -11.95 14.26 -20.69
N PHE A 42 -10.75 14.82 -20.66
CA PHE A 42 -10.51 16.24 -20.72
C PHE A 42 -9.50 16.56 -21.81
N ALA A 43 -9.84 17.47 -22.72
CA ALA A 43 -8.89 18.02 -23.66
C ALA A 43 -7.97 19.03 -22.93
N MET A 44 -6.66 18.77 -22.92
CA MET A 44 -5.65 19.56 -22.24
C MET A 44 -4.33 19.54 -23.03
N ASP A 45 -3.60 20.66 -23.05
CA ASP A 45 -2.25 20.66 -23.62
C ASP A 45 -1.26 19.85 -22.77
N THR A 46 -0.23 19.31 -23.42
CA THR A 46 0.75 18.41 -22.80
C THR A 46 1.41 18.96 -21.52
N PRO A 47 1.77 20.26 -21.40
CA PRO A 47 2.30 20.80 -20.14
C PRO A 47 1.31 20.67 -18.98
N LYS A 48 0.03 21.00 -19.23
CA LYS A 48 -1.04 20.92 -18.23
C LYS A 48 -1.31 19.48 -17.80
N ILE A 49 -1.24 18.53 -18.74
CA ILE A 49 -1.33 17.09 -18.46
C ILE A 49 -0.23 16.67 -17.47
N ARG A 50 1.01 17.12 -17.69
CA ARG A 50 2.13 16.80 -16.79
C ARG A 50 1.91 17.39 -15.40
N GLU A 51 1.51 18.66 -15.32
CA GLU A 51 1.26 19.35 -14.06
C GLU A 51 0.15 18.68 -13.24
N ILE A 52 -1.00 18.40 -13.84
CA ILE A 52 -2.13 17.78 -13.14
C ILE A 52 -1.80 16.34 -12.71
N THR A 53 -1.07 15.59 -13.54
CA THR A 53 -0.63 14.23 -13.20
C THR A 53 0.29 14.24 -11.97
N LEU A 54 1.27 15.15 -11.94
CA LEU A 54 2.19 15.30 -10.81
C LEU A 54 1.46 15.75 -9.54
N LEU A 55 0.52 16.69 -9.67
CA LEU A 55 -0.28 17.19 -8.55
C LEU A 55 -1.12 16.08 -7.91
N ILE A 56 -1.85 15.31 -8.72
CA ILE A 56 -2.68 14.19 -8.23
C ILE A 56 -1.81 13.12 -7.60
N SER A 57 -0.70 12.75 -8.26
CA SER A 57 0.23 11.74 -7.74
C SER A 57 0.81 12.15 -6.38
N SER A 58 1.28 13.39 -6.26
CA SER A 58 1.83 13.93 -5.01
C SER A 58 0.78 13.95 -3.90
N TYR A 59 -0.44 14.38 -4.21
CA TYR A 59 -1.54 14.42 -3.25
C TYR A 59 -1.89 13.03 -2.71
N ILE A 60 -2.07 12.04 -3.59
CA ILE A 60 -2.37 10.66 -3.17
C ILE A 60 -1.21 10.10 -2.33
N ASN A 61 0.02 10.29 -2.77
CA ASN A 61 1.21 9.80 -2.06
C ASN A 61 1.36 10.42 -0.67
N SER A 62 1.11 11.72 -0.52
CA SER A 62 1.16 12.38 0.79
C SER A 62 0.04 11.92 1.72
N ALA A 63 -1.18 11.73 1.20
CA ALA A 63 -2.31 11.21 1.97
C ALA A 63 -2.06 9.78 2.49
N HIS A 64 -1.45 8.91 1.68
CA HIS A 64 -1.06 7.56 2.11
C HIS A 64 0.05 7.58 3.17
N GLN A 65 1.06 8.45 3.02
CA GLN A 65 2.14 8.59 4.00
C GLN A 65 1.64 9.07 5.36
N GLN A 66 0.76 10.07 5.39
CA GLN A 66 0.15 10.54 6.64
C GLN A 66 -0.59 9.42 7.38
N LYS A 67 -1.30 8.55 6.63
CA LYS A 67 -1.97 7.38 7.21
C LYS A 67 -0.96 6.39 7.81
N ALA A 68 0.14 6.12 7.11
CA ALA A 68 1.20 5.23 7.61
C ALA A 68 1.86 5.76 8.89
N ILE A 69 2.16 7.07 8.93
CA ILE A 69 2.75 7.73 10.11
C ILE A 69 1.77 7.69 11.29
N ALA A 70 0.49 7.99 11.07
CA ALA A 70 -0.52 7.92 12.12
C ALA A 70 -0.64 6.51 12.72
N HIS A 71 -0.56 5.46 11.92
CA HIS A 71 -0.53 4.08 12.43
C HIS A 71 0.73 3.77 13.23
N HIS A 72 1.90 4.27 12.82
CA HIS A 72 3.14 4.08 13.59
C HIS A 72 3.13 4.82 14.93
N LEU A 73 2.57 6.04 14.98
CA LEU A 73 2.44 6.81 16.21
C LEU A 73 1.31 6.30 17.13
N SER A 74 0.32 5.59 16.57
CA SER A 74 -0.81 4.99 17.30
C SER A 74 -0.50 3.59 17.83
N ALA A 75 0.56 2.92 17.37
CA ALA A 75 1.03 1.72 18.02
C ALA A 75 1.72 2.16 19.33
N PRO A 76 1.21 1.78 20.51
CA PRO A 76 2.09 1.71 21.65
C PRO A 76 3.15 0.70 21.23
N ALA A 77 4.40 1.14 21.04
CA ALA A 77 5.50 0.27 21.34
C ALA A 77 5.19 -0.23 22.76
N LEU A 78 4.62 -1.44 22.87
CA LEU A 78 4.55 -2.15 24.11
C LEU A 78 6.02 -2.33 24.50
N MET A 79 6.50 -1.35 25.24
CA MET A 79 7.61 -1.47 26.16
C MET A 79 7.16 -2.49 27.22
N VAL A 80 6.97 -3.75 26.81
CA VAL A 80 7.32 -4.87 27.67
C VAL A 80 8.84 -4.82 27.70
N ALA A 81 9.35 -3.88 28.50
CA ALA A 81 10.61 -4.08 29.17
C ALA A 81 10.46 -5.41 29.90
N GLN A 82 11.00 -6.49 29.33
CA GLN A 82 11.23 -7.68 30.12
C GLN A 82 12.23 -7.26 31.21
N PRO A 83 11.87 -7.30 32.50
CA PRO A 83 12.90 -7.24 33.51
C PRO A 83 13.75 -8.48 33.30
N ILE A 84 15.04 -8.24 33.04
CA ILE A 84 16.09 -9.26 33.06
C ILE A 84 15.93 -10.02 34.38
N SER A 85 15.44 -11.25 34.32
CA SER A 85 15.48 -12.17 35.44
C SER A 85 16.95 -12.57 35.62
N LEU A 86 17.65 -11.89 36.54
CA LEU A 86 18.87 -12.42 37.12
C LEU A 86 18.49 -13.57 38.05
N LYS A 87 18.46 -14.78 37.48
CA LYS A 87 18.58 -16.00 38.29
C LYS A 87 19.52 -16.97 37.55
N SER A 88 20.78 -16.87 37.94
CA SER A 88 21.87 -17.78 37.61
C SER A 88 21.57 -19.23 38.04
N LYS A 89 22.35 -20.18 37.47
CA LYS A 89 22.25 -21.65 37.46
C LYS A 89 21.30 -22.21 36.39
N ASP A 90 21.69 -23.11 35.49
CA ASP A 90 22.93 -23.87 35.29
C ASP A 90 22.80 -24.57 33.92
N LEU A 91 23.89 -24.63 33.14
CA LEU A 91 24.23 -25.66 32.14
C LEU A 91 23.15 -26.19 31.17
N ARG A 92 23.32 -25.88 29.88
CA ARG A 92 23.66 -26.84 28.80
C ARG A 92 23.20 -26.31 27.44
N SER A 93 24.18 -25.93 26.63
CA SER A 93 24.04 -25.51 25.24
C SER A 93 23.57 -26.65 24.33
N LYS A 94 22.56 -26.38 23.50
CA LYS A 94 22.29 -27.10 22.24
C LYS A 94 21.67 -26.13 21.23
N SER A 95 22.50 -25.61 20.34
CA SER A 95 22.05 -24.95 19.10
C SER A 95 21.54 -26.00 18.09
N PRO A 96 20.53 -25.70 17.25
CA PRO A 96 20.19 -26.56 16.12
C PRO A 96 21.12 -26.29 14.91
N PRO A 97 21.58 -27.31 14.17
CA PRO A 97 22.45 -27.12 13.00
C PRO A 97 21.67 -26.75 11.73
N LEU A 98 22.27 -25.88 10.93
CA LEU A 98 21.97 -25.61 9.52
C LEU A 98 22.67 -26.66 8.65
N GLU A 99 21.96 -27.52 7.92
CA GLU A 99 22.56 -28.45 6.95
C GLU A 99 21.60 -28.68 5.75
N HIS A 100 22.04 -28.33 4.54
CA HIS A 100 21.56 -28.82 3.24
C HIS A 100 22.31 -30.10 2.88
N PRO A 101 21.73 -31.18 2.27
CA PRO A 101 21.95 -31.51 0.85
C PRO A 101 20.83 -32.40 0.20
N SER A 102 20.52 -32.35 -1.10
CA SER A 102 21.15 -32.93 -2.31
C SER A 102 21.14 -34.47 -2.49
N LYS A 103 20.51 -34.87 -3.62
CA LYS A 103 20.64 -36.08 -4.48
C LYS A 103 19.84 -37.38 -4.19
N ALA A 104 19.29 -37.85 -5.31
CA ALA A 104 18.39 -38.99 -5.55
C ALA A 104 19.05 -40.37 -5.41
N PRO A 105 18.26 -41.47 -5.37
CA PRO A 105 18.77 -42.82 -5.54
C PRO A 105 18.57 -43.36 -6.97
N THR A 106 19.66 -43.82 -7.57
CA THR A 106 19.70 -44.70 -8.76
C THR A 106 19.67 -46.16 -8.31
N ARG A 107 19.00 -46.99 -9.13
CA ARG A 107 18.73 -48.44 -9.04
C ARG A 107 19.91 -49.33 -8.63
N LEU A 108 19.60 -50.43 -7.93
CA LEU A 108 19.79 -51.82 -8.37
C LEU A 108 18.71 -52.70 -7.72
#